data_AF-A0A357AFH9-F1
#
_entry.id   AF-A0A357AFH9-F1
#
_cell.length_a   1.000
_cell.length_b   1.000
_cell.length_c   1.000
_cell.angle_alpha   90.00
_cell.angle_beta   90.00
_cell.angle_gamma   90.00
#
_symmetry.space_group_name_H-M   'P 1'
#
loop_
_entity.id
_entity.type
_entity.pdbx_description
1 polymer ?
#
loop_
_entity_poly.entity_id
_entity_poly.type
_entity_poly.pdbx_seq_one_letter_code
_entity_poly.pdbx_strand_id
1 'polypeptide(L)'
;PGHPPEQSLTTKGIPYMENRTDWNKHRIKRMLENSRYCGRDDFPPIIPADTFGAVAALIGQKSQGEPLSEELDSIRSKAICGACGVKYKRDGRSKKYEAWCCSAEGRITPKRITDQALLESVTDILNAIISNPILLELPSPHREHYSLDVARTENHINRELEKSEVDSDYIKLLIFGCAAAKYEACADTEPEYLTSQLLAIFEGHPPLEAFSIRLFEDTVKQVVIDSDGSLWLRMINGKLIQNQAGKE
;
A
#
# COMPACT_ATOMS: atom_id res chain seq x y z
N PRO A 1 -34.93 -16.50 16.30
CA PRO A 1 -34.21 -15.42 15.58
C PRO A 1 -35.16 -14.25 15.30
N GLY A 2 -34.98 -13.13 16.01
CA GLY A 2 -35.88 -11.98 15.89
C GLY A 2 -35.81 -11.34 14.50
N HIS A 3 -36.96 -10.93 13.97
CA HIS A 3 -37.03 -10.15 12.74
C HIS A 3 -36.20 -8.87 12.86
N PRO A 4 -35.55 -8.40 11.77
CA PRO A 4 -34.90 -7.11 11.72
C PRO A 4 -35.83 -5.99 12.25
N PRO A 5 -35.29 -5.01 12.99
CA PRO A 5 -36.10 -4.00 13.65
C PRO A 5 -36.97 -3.21 12.65
N GLU A 6 -36.51 -2.97 11.42
CA GLU A 6 -37.31 -2.35 10.36
C GLU A 6 -38.53 -3.17 9.97
N GLN A 7 -38.40 -4.48 9.90
CA GLN A 7 -39.53 -5.37 9.58
C GLN A 7 -40.52 -5.38 10.74
N SER A 8 -40.03 -5.46 11.99
CA SER A 8 -40.90 -5.44 13.16
C SER A 8 -41.69 -4.15 13.29
N LEU A 9 -41.04 -2.99 13.10
CA LEU A 9 -41.67 -1.68 13.21
C LEU A 9 -42.68 -1.42 12.07
N THR A 10 -42.35 -1.88 10.86
CA THR A 10 -43.27 -1.82 9.70
C THR A 10 -44.50 -2.71 9.92
N THR A 11 -44.31 -3.96 10.34
CA THR A 11 -45.42 -4.90 10.60
C THR A 11 -46.32 -4.43 11.74
N LYS A 12 -45.77 -3.74 12.73
CA LYS A 12 -46.54 -3.13 13.83
C LYS A 12 -47.24 -1.82 13.43
N GLY A 13 -47.05 -1.34 12.19
CA GLY A 13 -47.68 -0.12 11.70
C GLY A 13 -47.20 1.15 12.40
N ILE A 14 -46.00 1.14 13.01
CA ILE A 14 -45.49 2.29 13.75
C ILE A 14 -45.05 3.35 12.73
N PRO A 15 -45.62 4.57 12.76
CA PRO A 15 -45.22 5.62 11.83
C PRO A 15 -43.85 6.19 12.20
N TYR A 16 -42.98 6.34 11.20
CA TYR A 16 -41.73 7.09 11.32
C TYR A 16 -41.95 8.60 11.15
N MET A 17 -42.89 8.96 10.26
CA MET A 17 -43.39 10.31 10.02
C MET A 17 -44.90 10.22 9.75
N GLU A 18 -45.58 11.36 9.78
CA GLU A 18 -47.00 11.45 9.46
C GLU A 18 -47.28 10.76 8.11
N ASN A 19 -48.17 9.76 8.12
CA ASN A 19 -48.54 8.92 6.97
C ASN A 19 -47.43 8.02 6.37
N ARG A 20 -46.33 7.76 7.09
CA ARG A 20 -45.26 6.84 6.64
C ARG A 20 -44.88 5.79 7.67
N THR A 21 -45.25 4.54 7.41
CA THR A 21 -44.93 3.35 8.23
C THR A 21 -43.83 2.48 7.63
N ASP A 22 -43.20 2.93 6.53
CA ASP A 22 -42.14 2.23 5.80
C ASP A 22 -40.78 2.37 6.50
N TRP A 23 -40.42 1.44 7.37
CA TRP A 23 -39.09 1.47 7.98
C TRP A 23 -38.03 0.92 7.02
N ASN A 24 -36.91 1.63 6.93
CA ASN A 24 -35.74 1.21 6.16
C ASN A 24 -34.52 1.12 7.09
N LYS A 25 -33.67 0.12 6.88
CA LYS A 25 -32.40 -0.07 7.61
C LYS A 25 -31.56 1.21 7.73
N HIS A 26 -31.53 2.06 6.69
CA HIS A 26 -30.78 3.31 6.71
C HIS A 26 -31.40 4.38 7.61
N ARG A 27 -32.73 4.35 7.83
CA ARG A 27 -33.40 5.24 8.80
C ARG A 27 -33.05 4.83 10.22
N ILE A 28 -33.14 3.52 10.50
CA ILE A 28 -32.79 2.96 11.81
C ILE A 28 -31.31 3.22 12.13
N LYS A 29 -30.41 2.98 11.17
CA LYS A 29 -28.97 3.24 11.34
C LYS A 29 -28.72 4.71 11.75
N ARG A 30 -29.29 5.68 11.02
CA ARG A 30 -29.15 7.11 11.35
C ARG A 30 -29.70 7.47 12.72
N MET A 31 -30.78 6.83 13.17
CA MET A 31 -31.30 7.02 14.52
C MET A 31 -30.32 6.48 15.57
N LEU A 32 -29.78 5.27 15.37
CA LEU A 32 -28.83 4.68 16.30
C LEU A 32 -27.50 5.45 16.37
N GLU A 33 -27.11 6.15 15.32
CA GLU A 33 -25.87 6.96 15.23
C GLU A 33 -26.07 8.42 15.69
N ASN A 34 -27.29 8.85 16.02
CA ASN A 34 -27.58 10.25 16.36
C ASN A 34 -27.21 10.57 17.82
N SER A 35 -26.09 11.25 18.01
CA SER A 35 -25.58 11.63 19.34
C SER A 35 -26.44 12.65 20.08
N ARG A 36 -27.45 13.27 19.46
CA ARG A 36 -28.39 14.15 20.16
C ARG A 36 -29.19 13.41 21.23
N TYR A 37 -29.44 12.12 21.04
CA TYR A 37 -30.20 11.32 21.99
C TYR A 37 -29.48 11.11 23.33
N CYS A 38 -28.16 11.28 23.39
CA CYS A 38 -27.38 11.26 24.64
C CYS A 38 -27.02 12.64 25.17
N GLY A 39 -27.71 13.70 24.71
CA GLY A 39 -27.59 15.04 25.27
C GLY A 39 -26.51 15.93 24.64
N ARG A 40 -26.08 15.63 23.41
CA ARG A 40 -25.19 16.53 22.64
C ARG A 40 -25.99 17.61 21.90
N ASP A 41 -25.30 18.68 21.49
CA ASP A 41 -25.86 19.84 20.76
C ASP A 41 -27.00 20.57 21.50
N ASP A 42 -26.90 20.72 22.82
CA ASP A 42 -27.89 21.37 23.69
C ASP A 42 -29.28 20.70 23.75
N PHE A 43 -29.40 19.46 23.27
CA PHE A 43 -30.62 18.67 23.40
C PHE A 43 -30.71 17.98 24.77
N PRO A 44 -31.91 17.85 25.37
CA PRO A 44 -32.09 17.04 26.57
C PRO A 44 -31.77 15.56 26.28
N PRO A 45 -31.04 14.86 27.18
CA PRO A 45 -30.73 13.44 26.99
C PRO A 45 -32.00 12.59 27.09
N ILE A 46 -32.18 11.70 26.11
CA ILE A 46 -33.27 10.71 26.06
C ILE A 46 -32.76 9.33 26.50
N ILE A 47 -31.48 9.03 26.23
CA ILE A 47 -30.81 7.79 26.62
C ILE A 47 -29.49 8.07 27.34
N PRO A 48 -29.02 7.17 28.23
CA PRO A 48 -27.69 7.28 28.85
C PRO A 48 -26.56 7.23 27.81
N ALA A 49 -25.49 7.97 28.07
CA ALA A 49 -24.30 8.00 27.21
C ALA A 49 -23.65 6.61 27.07
N ASP A 50 -23.64 5.81 28.13
CA ASP A 50 -23.07 4.45 28.11
C ASP A 50 -23.85 3.53 27.17
N THR A 51 -25.18 3.63 27.14
CA THR A 51 -26.03 2.87 26.22
C THR A 51 -25.74 3.26 24.77
N PHE A 52 -25.59 4.56 24.48
CA PHE A 52 -25.20 5.04 23.16
C PHE A 52 -23.81 4.54 22.77
N GLY A 53 -22.83 4.58 23.68
CA GLY A 53 -21.48 4.07 23.47
C GLY A 53 -21.45 2.57 23.14
N ALA A 54 -22.22 1.76 23.86
CA ALA A 54 -22.34 0.32 23.58
C ALA A 54 -22.93 0.05 22.19
N VAL A 55 -23.97 0.79 21.79
CA VAL A 55 -24.57 0.67 20.45
C VAL A 55 -23.58 1.13 19.37
N ALA A 56 -22.87 2.23 19.59
CA ALA A 56 -21.84 2.72 18.67
C ALA A 56 -20.72 1.70 18.49
N ALA A 57 -20.28 1.02 19.55
CA ALA A 57 -19.29 -0.05 19.48
C ALA A 57 -19.81 -1.25 18.65
N LEU A 58 -21.07 -1.66 18.83
CA LEU A 58 -21.68 -2.74 18.04
C LEU A 58 -21.81 -2.37 16.55
N ILE A 59 -22.13 -1.10 16.26
CA ILE A 59 -22.16 -0.59 14.88
C ILE A 59 -20.75 -0.57 14.30
N GLY A 60 -19.77 -0.10 15.07
CA GLY A 60 -18.35 -0.10 14.73
C GLY A 60 -17.87 -1.50 14.36
N GLN A 61 -18.12 -2.49 15.22
CA GLN A 61 -17.79 -3.91 14.97
C GLN A 61 -18.47 -4.48 13.72
N LYS A 62 -19.73 -4.12 13.47
CA LYS A 62 -20.44 -4.54 12.23
C LYS A 62 -19.98 -3.80 10.97
N SER A 63 -19.41 -2.60 11.13
CA SER A 63 -18.91 -1.78 10.03
C SER A 63 -17.49 -2.16 9.60
N GLN A 64 -16.71 -2.79 10.49
CA GLN A 64 -15.52 -3.52 10.09
C GLN A 64 -15.98 -4.66 9.19
N GLY A 65 -15.59 -4.61 7.91
CA GLY A 65 -15.80 -5.74 7.00
C GLY A 65 -15.15 -7.00 7.57
N GLU A 66 -15.43 -8.15 6.97
CA GLU A 66 -14.65 -9.34 7.30
C GLU A 66 -13.15 -9.02 7.10
N PRO A 67 -12.32 -9.31 8.11
CA PRO A 67 -10.89 -9.08 8.01
C PRO A 67 -10.35 -9.90 6.84
N LEU A 68 -9.41 -9.31 6.10
CA LEU A 68 -8.68 -10.04 5.07
C LEU A 68 -7.87 -11.16 5.72
N SER A 69 -7.59 -12.21 4.94
CA SER A 69 -6.54 -13.14 5.31
C SER A 69 -5.19 -12.43 5.39
N GLU A 70 -4.24 -12.98 6.13
CA GLU A 70 -2.91 -12.39 6.31
C GLU A 70 -2.19 -12.20 4.96
N GLU A 71 -2.37 -13.16 4.04
CA GLU A 71 -1.82 -13.12 2.69
C GLU A 71 -2.35 -11.92 1.88
N LEU A 72 -3.67 -11.71 1.91
CA LEU A 72 -4.32 -10.60 1.21
C LEU A 72 -4.00 -9.26 1.87
N ASP A 73 -3.82 -9.23 3.19
CA ASP A 73 -3.44 -8.03 3.93
C ASP A 73 -2.01 -7.60 3.57
N SER A 74 -1.09 -8.55 3.48
CA SER A 74 0.28 -8.38 2.99
C SER A 74 0.28 -7.75 1.58
N ILE A 75 -0.49 -8.30 0.64
CA ILE A 75 -0.63 -7.72 -0.71
C ILE A 75 -1.25 -6.33 -0.65
N ARG A 76 -2.38 -6.15 0.07
CA ARG A 76 -3.08 -4.86 0.21
C ARG A 76 -2.15 -3.77 0.72
N SER A 77 -1.31 -4.09 1.69
CA SER A 77 -0.38 -3.14 2.31
C SER A 77 0.60 -2.56 1.28
N LYS A 78 0.95 -3.32 0.23
CA LYS A 78 1.85 -2.93 -0.85
C LYS A 78 1.15 -2.56 -2.16
N ALA A 79 -0.18 -2.72 -2.25
CA ALA A 79 -0.94 -2.53 -3.48
C ALA A 79 -1.28 -1.06 -3.79
N ILE A 80 -1.02 -0.64 -5.03
CA ILE A 80 -1.29 0.70 -5.55
C ILE A 80 -1.93 0.64 -6.94
N CYS A 81 -2.66 1.70 -7.29
CA CYS A 81 -3.22 1.88 -8.62
C CYS A 81 -2.14 2.40 -9.59
N GLY A 82 -1.98 1.75 -10.75
CA GLY A 82 -1.06 2.18 -11.79
C GLY A 82 -1.40 3.54 -12.40
N ALA A 83 -2.68 3.92 -12.43
CA ALA A 83 -3.13 5.18 -13.03
C ALA A 83 -2.97 6.41 -12.11
N CYS A 84 -3.19 6.27 -10.80
CA CYS A 84 -3.19 7.40 -9.87
C CYS A 84 -2.21 7.28 -8.69
N GLY A 85 -1.53 6.13 -8.53
CA GLY A 85 -0.58 5.88 -7.44
C GLY A 85 -1.20 5.67 -6.06
N VAL A 86 -2.52 5.89 -5.89
CA VAL A 86 -3.22 5.72 -4.60
C VAL A 86 -3.39 4.23 -4.28
N LYS A 87 -3.49 3.92 -2.98
CA LYS A 87 -3.70 2.55 -2.48
C LYS A 87 -4.86 1.83 -3.17
N TYR A 88 -4.63 0.56 -3.49
CA TYR A 88 -5.66 -0.36 -3.93
C TYR A 88 -6.28 -1.06 -2.70
N LYS A 89 -7.59 -1.30 -2.72
CA LYS A 89 -8.30 -1.94 -1.60
C LYS A 89 -9.31 -2.97 -2.10
N ARG A 90 -9.63 -3.94 -1.25
CA ARG A 90 -10.79 -4.81 -1.48
C ARG A 90 -12.07 -3.99 -1.33
N ASP A 91 -12.96 -4.12 -2.30
CA ASP A 91 -14.26 -3.47 -2.32
C ASP A 91 -15.20 -4.15 -1.32
N GLY A 92 -15.54 -3.43 -0.25
CA GLY A 92 -16.47 -3.90 0.78
C GLY A 92 -17.96 -3.70 0.45
N ARG A 93 -18.31 -3.22 -0.76
CA ARG A 93 -19.71 -2.91 -1.12
C ARG A 93 -20.61 -4.15 -1.23
N SER A 94 -20.07 -5.33 -1.52
CA SER A 94 -20.84 -6.57 -1.63
C SER A 94 -20.13 -7.74 -0.96
N LYS A 95 -20.85 -8.44 -0.08
CA LYS A 95 -20.39 -9.72 0.49
C LYS A 95 -20.44 -10.89 -0.51
N LYS A 96 -21.16 -10.74 -1.63
CA LYS A 96 -21.32 -11.78 -2.66
C LYS A 96 -20.35 -11.63 -3.82
N TYR A 97 -19.75 -10.45 -3.97
CA TYR A 97 -18.94 -10.09 -5.13
C TYR A 97 -17.66 -9.43 -4.65
N GLU A 98 -16.64 -10.26 -4.43
CA GLU A 98 -15.30 -9.81 -4.08
C GLU A 98 -14.68 -9.11 -5.29
N ALA A 99 -14.24 -7.88 -5.11
CA ALA A 99 -13.56 -7.12 -6.15
C ALA A 99 -12.50 -6.25 -5.50
N TRP A 100 -11.49 -5.86 -6.27
CA TRP A 100 -10.49 -4.91 -5.82
C TRP A 100 -10.63 -3.61 -6.62
N CYS A 101 -10.50 -2.48 -5.94
CA CYS A 101 -10.70 -1.16 -6.52
C CYS A 101 -9.67 -0.13 -6.04
N CYS A 102 -9.48 0.90 -6.87
CA CYS A 102 -8.72 2.08 -6.48
C CYS A 102 -9.41 2.80 -5.32
N SER A 103 -8.67 3.18 -4.27
CA SER A 103 -9.26 3.87 -3.12
C SER A 103 -9.70 5.31 -3.41
N ALA A 104 -9.11 5.98 -4.40
CA ALA A 104 -9.45 7.35 -4.76
C ALA A 104 -10.78 7.44 -5.52
N GLU A 105 -10.90 6.70 -6.62
CA GLU A 105 -12.06 6.78 -7.51
C GLU A 105 -13.10 5.68 -7.26
N GLY A 106 -12.75 4.65 -6.47
CA GLY A 106 -13.59 3.44 -6.34
C GLY A 106 -13.70 2.64 -7.64
N ARG A 107 -12.82 2.92 -8.61
CA ARG A 107 -12.77 2.30 -9.93
C ARG A 107 -12.45 0.82 -9.79
N ILE A 108 -13.35 -0.03 -10.27
CA ILE A 108 -13.14 -1.46 -10.45
C ILE A 108 -12.70 -1.67 -11.90
N THR A 109 -11.68 -2.50 -12.10
CA THR A 109 -11.16 -2.86 -13.43
C THR A 109 -12.21 -3.64 -14.22
N PRO A 110 -12.27 -3.52 -15.56
CA PRO A 110 -13.22 -4.27 -16.39
C PRO A 110 -13.11 -5.78 -16.17
N LYS A 111 -11.87 -6.28 -16.06
CA LYS A 111 -11.58 -7.63 -15.58
C LYS A 111 -11.58 -7.62 -14.05
N ARG A 112 -12.63 -8.18 -13.43
CA ARG A 112 -12.74 -8.26 -11.98
C ARG A 112 -11.61 -9.12 -11.41
N ILE A 113 -10.89 -8.56 -10.45
CA ILE A 113 -9.86 -9.26 -9.67
C ILE A 113 -10.51 -9.82 -8.41
N THR A 114 -10.53 -11.14 -8.26
CA THR A 114 -10.93 -11.83 -7.03
C THR A 114 -9.73 -11.95 -6.09
N ASP A 115 -9.98 -12.28 -4.83
CA ASP A 115 -8.92 -12.54 -3.86
C ASP A 115 -7.99 -13.68 -4.32
N GLN A 116 -8.57 -14.78 -4.80
CA GLN A 116 -7.82 -15.92 -5.34
C GLN A 116 -7.00 -15.53 -6.57
N ALA A 117 -7.59 -14.80 -7.53
CA ALA A 117 -6.88 -14.39 -8.74
C ALA A 117 -5.72 -13.43 -8.41
N LEU A 118 -5.84 -12.62 -7.36
CA LEU A 118 -4.78 -11.74 -6.89
C LEU A 118 -3.61 -12.56 -6.32
N LEU A 119 -3.90 -13.54 -5.46
CA LEU A 119 -2.89 -14.44 -4.90
C LEU A 119 -2.18 -15.26 -5.98
N GLU A 120 -2.94 -15.84 -6.91
CA GLU A 120 -2.41 -16.59 -8.06
C GLU A 120 -1.54 -15.69 -8.93
N SER A 121 -2.01 -14.52 -9.33
CA SER A 121 -1.25 -13.61 -10.19
C SER A 121 0.08 -13.17 -9.57
N VAL A 122 0.11 -12.91 -8.26
CA VAL A 122 1.36 -12.57 -7.57
C VAL A 122 2.29 -13.79 -7.50
N THR A 123 1.73 -14.97 -7.19
CA THR A 123 2.48 -16.23 -7.12
C THR A 123 3.09 -16.60 -8.48
N ASP A 124 2.35 -16.42 -9.57
CA ASP A 124 2.81 -16.68 -10.94
C ASP A 124 4.00 -15.78 -11.32
N ILE A 125 3.96 -14.49 -10.94
CA ILE A 125 5.09 -13.58 -11.21
C ILE A 125 6.30 -14.00 -10.39
N LEU A 126 6.13 -14.36 -9.12
CA LEU A 126 7.22 -14.87 -8.30
C LEU A 126 7.80 -16.17 -8.90
N ASN A 127 6.96 -17.08 -9.38
CA ASN A 127 7.38 -18.31 -10.06
C ASN A 127 8.10 -18.04 -11.40
N ALA A 128 7.70 -17.01 -12.13
CA ALA A 128 8.41 -16.57 -13.33
C ALA A 128 9.82 -16.04 -13.00
N ILE A 129 9.97 -15.33 -11.88
CA ILE A 129 11.27 -14.88 -11.37
C ILE A 129 12.11 -16.05 -10.89
N ILE A 130 11.53 -17.00 -10.14
CA ILE A 130 12.20 -18.24 -9.70
C ILE A 130 12.75 -18.99 -10.92
N SER A 131 11.94 -19.12 -11.98
CA SER A 131 12.32 -19.85 -13.19
C SER A 131 13.37 -19.12 -14.03
N ASN A 132 13.42 -17.78 -13.96
CA ASN A 132 14.38 -16.96 -14.68
C ASN A 132 14.81 -15.72 -13.87
N PRO A 133 15.76 -15.87 -12.92
CA PRO A 133 16.18 -14.76 -12.06
C PRO A 133 16.82 -13.57 -12.79
N ILE A 134 17.29 -13.76 -14.04
CA ILE A 134 17.86 -12.70 -14.89
C ILE A 134 16.86 -11.56 -15.11
N LEU A 135 15.55 -11.81 -14.97
CA LEU A 135 14.52 -10.76 -15.02
C LEU A 135 14.73 -9.64 -13.98
N LEU A 136 15.47 -9.91 -12.90
CA LEU A 136 15.78 -8.96 -11.83
C LEU A 136 16.94 -8.01 -12.17
N GLU A 137 17.76 -8.34 -13.18
CA GLU A 137 18.93 -7.53 -13.52
C GLU A 137 18.53 -6.13 -14.00
N LEU A 138 19.28 -5.15 -13.52
CA LEU A 138 19.20 -3.75 -13.94
C LEU A 138 20.30 -3.46 -14.97
N PRO A 139 20.06 -2.58 -15.95
CA PRO A 139 21.14 -2.07 -16.80
C PRO A 139 22.21 -1.44 -15.91
N SER A 140 23.48 -1.75 -16.15
CA SER A 140 24.56 -1.19 -15.33
C SER A 140 24.54 0.35 -15.42
N PRO A 141 24.54 1.05 -14.27
CA PRO A 141 24.74 2.49 -14.29
C PRO A 141 26.14 2.78 -14.86
N HIS A 142 26.23 3.85 -15.66
CA HIS A 142 27.53 4.36 -16.08
C HIS A 142 28.29 4.78 -14.82
N ARG A 143 29.42 4.12 -14.58
CA ARG A 143 30.30 4.43 -13.45
C ARG A 143 30.98 5.75 -13.77
N GLU A 144 30.38 6.86 -13.34
CA GLU A 144 31.01 8.17 -13.49
C GLU A 144 32.25 8.20 -12.60
N HIS A 145 33.42 8.19 -13.25
CA HIS A 145 34.67 8.51 -12.58
C HIS A 145 34.54 9.92 -12.00
N TYR A 146 34.92 10.11 -10.73
CA TYR A 146 34.92 11.43 -10.08
C TYR A 146 35.43 12.51 -11.04
N SER A 147 34.70 13.63 -11.14
CA SER A 147 35.12 14.72 -12.01
C SER A 147 36.50 15.23 -11.61
N LEU A 148 37.25 15.75 -12.58
CA LEU A 148 38.58 16.34 -12.34
C LEU A 148 38.55 17.42 -11.24
N ASP A 149 37.37 18.01 -11.00
CA ASP A 149 37.12 19.05 -10.01
C ASP A 149 37.08 18.51 -8.58
N VAL A 150 36.65 17.26 -8.35
CA VAL A 150 36.75 16.59 -7.04
C VAL A 150 38.22 16.45 -6.64
N ALA A 151 39.05 15.92 -7.55
CA ALA A 151 40.49 15.74 -7.32
C ALA A 151 41.22 17.07 -7.12
N ARG A 152 40.82 18.12 -7.85
CA ARG A 152 41.35 19.49 -7.62
C ARG A 152 40.98 20.03 -6.25
N THR A 153 39.75 19.81 -5.81
CA THR A 153 39.27 20.28 -4.51
C THR A 153 39.94 19.53 -3.37
N GLU A 154 40.17 18.22 -3.50
CA GLU A 154 40.97 17.43 -2.54
C GLU A 154 42.40 17.96 -2.41
N ASN A 155 43.07 18.21 -3.53
CA ASN A 155 44.41 18.80 -3.51
C ASN A 155 44.43 20.20 -2.88
N HIS A 156 43.37 20.99 -3.07
CA HIS A 156 43.23 22.28 -2.43
C HIS A 156 43.08 22.16 -0.91
N ILE A 157 42.24 21.22 -0.44
CA ILE A 157 42.10 20.91 0.99
C ILE A 157 43.45 20.53 1.59
N ASN A 158 44.20 19.64 0.94
CA ASN A 158 45.52 19.21 1.41
C ASN A 158 46.49 20.40 1.54
N ARG A 159 46.53 21.30 0.53
CA ARG A 159 47.38 22.50 0.58
C ARG A 159 46.99 23.48 1.68
N GLU A 160 45.69 23.63 1.97
CA GLU A 160 45.24 24.50 3.07
C GLU A 160 45.59 23.91 4.44
N LEU A 161 45.52 22.58 4.60
CA LEU A 161 45.91 21.89 5.85
C LEU A 161 47.42 21.95 6.12
N GLU A 162 48.26 22.11 5.09
CA GLU A 162 49.72 22.22 5.21
C GLU A 162 50.21 23.61 5.64
N LYS A 163 49.33 24.63 5.71
CA LYS A 163 49.70 25.98 6.12
C LYS A 163 50.00 26.05 7.62
N SER A 164 50.92 26.94 8.01
CA SER A 164 51.27 27.20 9.41
C SER A 164 50.14 27.86 10.21
N GLU A 165 49.29 28.64 9.55
CA GLU A 165 48.05 29.17 10.09
C GLU A 165 46.89 28.71 9.21
N VAL A 166 45.95 27.99 9.81
CA VAL A 166 44.83 27.35 9.12
C VAL A 166 43.54 28.10 9.41
N ASP A 167 42.87 28.57 8.36
CA ASP A 167 41.49 29.08 8.46
C ASP A 167 40.51 27.90 8.58
N SER A 168 40.02 27.66 9.79
CA SER A 168 39.13 26.55 10.11
C SER A 168 37.81 26.61 9.36
N ASP A 169 37.24 27.79 9.17
CA ASP A 169 35.90 27.94 8.57
C ASP A 169 35.98 27.80 7.06
N TYR A 170 37.04 28.33 6.45
CA TYR A 170 37.33 28.14 5.03
C TYR A 170 37.62 26.67 4.69
N ILE A 171 38.42 25.95 5.50
CA ILE A 171 38.68 24.53 5.27
C ILE A 171 37.40 23.67 5.40
N LYS A 172 36.56 23.92 6.40
CA LYS A 172 35.28 23.21 6.54
C LYS A 172 34.42 23.40 5.29
N LEU A 173 34.36 24.63 4.77
CA LEU A 173 33.61 24.94 3.54
C LEU A 173 34.13 24.10 2.36
N LEU A 174 35.45 24.04 2.17
CA LEU A 174 36.08 23.23 1.12
C LEU A 174 35.79 21.73 1.29
N ILE A 175 35.87 21.21 2.52
CA ILE A 175 35.57 19.79 2.83
C ILE A 175 34.11 19.47 2.51
N PHE A 176 33.16 20.32 2.94
CA PHE A 176 31.74 20.10 2.67
C PHE A 176 31.42 20.20 1.18
N GLY A 177 32.02 21.15 0.47
CA GLY A 177 31.87 21.26 -0.99
C GLY A 177 32.43 20.03 -1.73
N CYS A 178 33.60 19.54 -1.31
CA CYS A 178 34.19 18.32 -1.87
C CYS A 178 33.32 17.09 -1.58
N ALA A 179 32.81 16.95 -0.36
CA ALA A 179 31.89 15.88 -0.01
C ALA A 179 30.60 15.94 -0.83
N ALA A 180 30.00 17.12 -0.97
CA ALA A 180 28.80 17.30 -1.79
C ALA A 180 29.02 16.86 -3.25
N ALA A 181 30.13 17.32 -3.87
CA ALA A 181 30.47 16.91 -5.24
C ALA A 181 30.74 15.41 -5.38
N LYS A 182 31.34 14.78 -4.36
CA LYS A 182 31.52 13.32 -4.32
C LYS A 182 30.21 12.56 -4.22
N TYR A 183 29.28 13.02 -3.38
CA TYR A 183 27.97 12.39 -3.22
C TYR A 183 27.07 12.62 -4.43
N GLU A 184 27.18 13.77 -5.09
CA GLU A 184 26.46 14.07 -6.34
C GLU A 184 26.91 13.17 -7.50
N ALA A 185 28.20 12.86 -7.57
CA ALA A 185 28.77 11.92 -8.54
C ALA A 185 28.73 10.44 -8.10
N CYS A 186 28.25 10.14 -6.89
CA CYS A 186 28.17 8.78 -6.39
C CYS A 186 26.96 8.11 -7.04
N ALA A 187 27.20 7.12 -7.91
CA ALA A 187 26.13 6.29 -8.42
C ALA A 187 25.45 5.57 -7.25
N ASP A 188 24.11 5.57 -7.25
CA ASP A 188 23.34 4.80 -6.29
C ASP A 188 23.64 3.30 -6.48
N THR A 189 24.44 2.73 -5.57
CA THR A 189 24.79 1.31 -5.59
C THR A 189 23.75 0.45 -4.87
N GLU A 190 22.74 1.05 -4.23
CA GLU A 190 21.68 0.32 -3.53
C GLU A 190 20.93 -0.64 -4.48
N PRO A 191 20.53 -0.24 -5.71
CA PRO A 191 19.89 -1.15 -6.66
C PRO A 191 20.76 -2.34 -7.06
N GLU A 192 22.08 -2.16 -7.18
CA GLU A 192 23.02 -3.24 -7.49
C GLU A 192 23.09 -4.24 -6.34
N TYR A 193 23.27 -3.75 -5.10
CA TYR A 193 23.27 -4.56 -3.89
C TYR A 193 21.97 -5.35 -3.71
N LEU A 194 20.82 -4.68 -3.86
CA LEU A 194 19.51 -5.30 -3.76
C LEU A 194 19.27 -6.32 -4.89
N THR A 195 19.82 -6.08 -6.08
CA THR A 195 19.75 -7.05 -7.19
C THR A 195 20.52 -8.32 -6.83
N SER A 196 21.75 -8.20 -6.31
CA SER A 196 22.52 -9.37 -5.85
C SER A 196 21.81 -10.13 -4.73
N GLN A 197 21.18 -9.42 -3.79
CA GLN A 197 20.41 -10.05 -2.72
C GLN A 197 19.19 -10.79 -3.25
N LEU A 198 18.44 -10.18 -4.18
CA LEU A 198 17.29 -10.83 -4.81
C LEU A 198 17.72 -12.09 -5.58
N LEU A 199 18.78 -12.00 -6.38
CA LEU A 199 19.31 -13.16 -7.10
C LEU A 199 19.64 -14.30 -6.14
N ALA A 200 20.33 -14.02 -5.02
CA ALA A 200 20.64 -15.04 -4.01
C ALA A 200 19.40 -15.66 -3.33
N ILE A 201 18.31 -14.90 -3.20
CA ILE A 201 17.04 -15.41 -2.63
C ILE A 201 16.31 -16.33 -3.63
N PHE A 202 16.29 -15.95 -4.92
CA PHE A 202 15.55 -16.67 -5.94
C PHE A 202 16.33 -17.84 -6.56
N GLU A 203 17.66 -17.78 -6.58
CA GLU A 203 18.52 -18.84 -7.11
C GLU A 203 18.43 -20.11 -6.25
N GLY A 204 17.85 -21.17 -6.81
CA GLY A 204 17.64 -22.45 -6.12
C GLY A 204 16.38 -22.52 -5.26
N HIS A 205 15.53 -21.49 -5.23
CA HIS A 205 14.22 -21.58 -4.59
C HIS A 205 13.31 -22.52 -5.41
N PRO A 206 12.63 -23.51 -4.79
CA PRO A 206 11.68 -24.35 -5.53
C PRO A 206 10.47 -23.52 -5.99
N PRO A 207 9.79 -23.89 -7.08
CA PRO A 207 8.53 -23.26 -7.46
C PRO A 207 7.52 -23.26 -6.30
N LEU A 208 6.81 -22.15 -6.15
CA LEU A 208 5.76 -21.99 -5.16
C LEU A 208 4.50 -22.74 -5.60
N GLU A 209 3.98 -23.59 -4.73
CA GLU A 209 2.65 -24.20 -4.88
C GLU A 209 1.51 -23.24 -4.50
N ALA A 210 1.81 -22.27 -3.63
CA ALA A 210 0.89 -21.25 -3.13
C ALA A 210 1.63 -19.96 -2.74
N PHE A 211 0.89 -18.87 -2.53
CA PHE A 211 1.44 -17.57 -2.13
C PHE A 211 2.26 -17.67 -0.83
N SER A 212 3.48 -17.13 -0.85
CA SER A 212 4.38 -17.08 0.31
C SER A 212 4.51 -15.66 0.83
N ILE A 213 3.97 -15.39 2.02
CA ILE A 213 4.05 -14.08 2.69
C ILE A 213 5.50 -13.66 2.86
N ARG A 214 6.38 -14.55 3.36
CA ARG A 214 7.78 -14.23 3.63
C ARG A 214 8.53 -13.80 2.36
N LEU A 215 8.47 -14.63 1.32
CA LEU A 215 9.16 -14.31 0.07
C LEU A 215 8.64 -12.99 -0.53
N PHE A 216 7.32 -12.78 -0.50
CA PHE A 216 6.72 -11.53 -0.97
C PHE A 216 7.13 -10.32 -0.12
N GLU A 217 7.16 -10.46 1.20
CA GLU A 217 7.53 -9.38 2.10
C GLU A 217 8.98 -8.93 1.92
N ASP A 218 9.87 -9.91 1.76
CA ASP A 218 11.31 -9.69 1.62
C ASP A 218 11.68 -9.14 0.24
N THR A 219 10.95 -9.51 -0.83
CA THR A 219 11.41 -9.25 -2.21
C THR A 219 10.60 -8.20 -2.97
N VAL A 220 9.34 -7.97 -2.61
CA VAL A 220 8.44 -7.08 -3.34
C VAL A 220 8.29 -5.74 -2.62
N LYS A 221 8.51 -4.63 -3.33
CA LYS A 221 8.29 -3.27 -2.83
C LYS A 221 6.83 -2.84 -2.97
N GLN A 222 6.24 -3.05 -4.15
CA GLN A 222 4.87 -2.63 -4.46
C GLN A 222 4.18 -3.60 -5.42
N VAL A 223 2.87 -3.72 -5.29
CA VAL A 223 1.99 -4.39 -6.26
C VAL A 223 1.25 -3.30 -7.03
N VAL A 224 1.47 -3.21 -8.34
CA VAL A 224 0.87 -2.20 -9.20
C VAL A 224 -0.25 -2.83 -10.00
N ILE A 225 -1.47 -2.35 -9.81
CA ILE A 225 -2.66 -2.81 -10.53
C ILE A 225 -3.11 -1.69 -11.47
N ASP A 226 -3.03 -1.93 -12.77
CA ASP A 226 -3.40 -0.95 -13.79
C ASP A 226 -4.90 -1.01 -14.12
N SER A 227 -5.38 -0.02 -14.86
CA SER A 227 -6.78 0.23 -15.18
C SER A 227 -7.46 -0.88 -16.00
N ASP A 228 -6.68 -1.68 -16.73
CA ASP A 228 -7.10 -2.87 -17.47
C ASP A 228 -7.19 -4.13 -16.59
N GLY A 229 -6.66 -4.09 -15.36
CA GLY A 229 -6.55 -5.24 -14.45
C GLY A 229 -5.21 -5.97 -14.55
N SER A 230 -4.25 -5.48 -15.34
CA SER A 230 -2.88 -6.00 -15.37
C SER A 230 -2.19 -5.77 -14.04
N LEU A 231 -1.46 -6.79 -13.58
CA LEU A 231 -0.70 -6.78 -12.34
C LEU A 231 0.79 -6.81 -12.62
N TRP A 232 1.52 -5.91 -11.96
CA TRP A 232 2.97 -5.83 -11.97
C TRP A 232 3.51 -5.86 -10.55
N LEU A 233 4.65 -6.54 -10.36
CA LEU A 233 5.42 -6.47 -9.14
C LEU A 233 6.57 -5.51 -9.33
N ARG A 234 6.67 -4.52 -8.43
CA ARG A 234 7.88 -3.73 -8.27
C ARG A 234 8.72 -4.37 -7.19
N MET A 235 9.88 -4.89 -7.56
CA MET A 235 10.82 -5.53 -6.64
C MET A 235 11.52 -4.48 -5.77
N ILE A 236 12.18 -4.90 -4.68
CA ILE A 236 12.92 -3.99 -3.78
C ILE A 236 14.03 -3.20 -4.50
N ASN A 237 14.68 -3.78 -5.51
CA ASN A 237 15.65 -3.11 -6.38
C ASN A 237 15.01 -2.12 -7.38
N GLY A 238 13.68 -1.95 -7.36
CA GLY A 238 12.95 -1.04 -8.23
C GLY A 238 12.54 -1.62 -9.59
N LYS A 239 12.99 -2.83 -9.95
CA LYS A 239 12.61 -3.49 -11.20
C LYS A 239 11.11 -3.77 -11.22
N LEU A 240 10.46 -3.48 -12.35
CA LEU A 240 9.05 -3.78 -12.57
C LEU A 240 8.92 -5.03 -13.44
N ILE A 241 8.17 -6.03 -12.98
CA ILE A 241 8.00 -7.33 -13.64
C ILE A 241 6.50 -7.63 -13.77
N GLN A 242 6.07 -8.03 -14.97
CA GLN A 242 4.70 -8.47 -15.24
C GLN A 242 4.63 -9.99 -15.35
N ASN A 243 3.44 -10.53 -15.12
CA ASN A 243 3.14 -11.90 -15.51
C ASN A 243 3.22 -12.03 -17.05
N GLN A 244 3.98 -13.00 -17.55
CA GLN A 244 4.04 -13.33 -18.98
C GLN A 244 3.01 -14.39 -19.38
N ALA A 245 2.35 -15.04 -18.42
CA ALA A 245 1.30 -16.02 -18.66
C ALA A 245 -0.02 -15.29 -19.01
N GLY A 246 -0.21 -14.97 -20.29
CA GLY A 246 -1.44 -14.33 -20.77
C GLY A 246 -1.40 -13.68 -22.15
N LYS A 247 -0.29 -13.78 -22.88
CA LYS A 247 -0.27 -13.51 -24.33
C LYS A 247 -0.51 -14.80 -25.11
N GLU A 248 -1.73 -15.30 -25.05
CA GLU A 248 -2.30 -16.18 -26.09
C GLU A 248 -3.60 -15.56 -26.60
#